data_AF-A0A9E4G369-F1
#
_entry.id   AF-A0A9E4G369-F1
#
_cell.length_a   1.000
_cell.length_b   1.000
_cell.length_c   1.000
_cell.angle_alpha   90.00
_cell.angle_beta   90.00
_cell.angle_gamma   90.00
#
_symmetry.space_group_name_H-M   'P 1'
#
loop_
_entity.id
_entity.type
_entity.pdbx_description
1 polymer ?
#
loop_
_entity_poly.entity_id
_entity_poly.type
_entity_poly.pdbx_seq_one_letter_code
_entity_poly.pdbx_strand_id
1 'polypeptide(L)' 'MKPTPPSPLFALGVIAGLALGVFFGISMGNVAYGMPLGALLGVIIGAILSRASNDQQ' A
#
# COMPACT_ATOMS: atom_id res chain seq x y z
N MET A 1 4.24 17.72 19.53
CA MET A 1 3.18 17.11 18.69
C MET A 1 3.44 15.60 18.68
N LYS A 2 2.51 14.78 19.18
CA LYS A 2 2.64 13.32 19.02
C LYS A 2 2.33 13.01 17.55
N PRO A 3 3.19 12.28 16.81
CA PRO A 3 2.85 11.86 15.47
C PRO A 3 1.58 11.02 15.56
N THR A 4 0.51 11.46 14.91
CA THR A 4 -0.69 10.65 14.76
C THR A 4 -0.28 9.40 13.98
N PRO A 5 -0.52 8.20 14.51
CA PRO A 5 -0.19 6.99 13.78
C PRO A 5 -0.98 6.98 12.46
N PRO A 6 -0.38 6.48 11.37
CA PRO A 6 -1.10 6.30 10.13
C PRO A 6 -2.35 5.45 10.38
N SER A 7 -3.44 5.77 9.71
CA SER A 7 -4.70 5.03 9.89
C SER A 7 -4.46 3.53 9.64
N PRO A 8 -5.14 2.64 10.38
CA PRO A 8 -4.97 1.19 10.20
C PRO A 8 -5.28 0.75 8.75
N LEU A 9 -6.15 1.48 8.08
CA LEU A 9 -6.48 1.28 6.66
C LEU A 9 -5.34 1.70 5.73
N PHE A 10 -4.62 2.77 6.04
CA PHE A 10 -3.42 3.13 5.31
C PHE A 10 -2.37 2.02 5.40
N ALA A 11 -2.12 1.51 6.61
CA ALA A 11 -1.18 0.41 6.82
C ALA A 11 -1.59 -0.85 6.05
N LEU A 12 -2.90 -1.17 6.04
CA LEU A 12 -3.42 -2.30 5.27
C LEU A 12 -3.16 -2.16 3.77
N GLY A 13 -3.38 -0.96 3.22
CA GLY A 13 -3.09 -0.68 1.82
C GLY A 13 -1.61 -0.86 1.48
N VAL A 14 -0.70 -0.38 2.34
CA VAL A 14 0.75 -0.57 2.16
C VAL A 14 1.13 -2.05 2.14
N ILE A 15 0.62 -2.85 3.08
CA ILE A 15 0.89 -4.29 3.13
C ILE A 15 0.36 -4.98 1.87
N ALA A 16 -0.86 -4.66 1.43
CA ALA A 16 -1.45 -5.22 0.22
C ALA A 16 -0.64 -4.87 -1.03
N GLY A 17 -0.22 -3.62 -1.18
CA GLY A 17 0.61 -3.19 -2.30
C GLY A 17 1.96 -3.89 -2.32
N LEU A 18 2.65 -4.01 -1.18
CA LEU A 18 3.93 -4.72 -1.11
C LEU A 18 3.79 -6.19 -1.47
N ALA A 19 2.73 -6.87 -1.00
CA ALA A 19 2.46 -8.26 -1.36
C ALA A 19 2.24 -8.42 -2.87
N LEU A 20 1.45 -7.52 -3.48
CA LEU A 20 1.26 -7.49 -4.93
C LEU A 20 2.55 -7.22 -5.69
N GLY A 21 3.38 -6.29 -5.22
CA GLY A 21 4.67 -5.97 -5.82
C GLY A 21 5.63 -7.15 -5.82
N VAL A 22 5.74 -7.86 -4.69
CA VAL A 22 6.56 -9.07 -4.59
C VAL A 22 6.03 -10.15 -5.54
N PHE A 23 4.72 -10.40 -5.52
CA PHE A 23 4.10 -11.39 -6.41
C PHE A 23 4.38 -11.08 -7.89
N PHE A 24 4.18 -9.83 -8.30
CA PHE A 24 4.42 -9.38 -9.67
C PHE A 24 5.89 -9.47 -10.07
N GLY A 25 6.79 -9.09 -9.15
CA GLY A 25 8.23 -9.20 -9.34
C GLY A 25 8.69 -10.64 -9.53
N ILE A 26 8.13 -11.58 -8.76
CA ILE A 26 8.37 -13.02 -8.95
C ILE A 26 7.83 -13.49 -10.31
N SER A 27 6.59 -13.12 -10.66
CA SER A 27 5.98 -13.50 -11.94
C SER A 27 6.74 -12.99 -13.17
N MET A 28 7.35 -11.81 -13.09
CA MET A 28 8.20 -11.27 -14.16
C MET A 28 9.64 -11.79 -14.14
N GLY A 29 10.04 -12.56 -13.12
CA GLY A 29 11.44 -12.93 -12.89
C GLY A 29 12.33 -11.74 -12.51
N ASN A 30 11.76 -10.62 -12.08
CA ASN A 30 12.49 -9.44 -11.65
C ASN A 30 11.82 -8.72 -10.46
N VAL A 31 12.20 -9.14 -9.26
CA VAL A 31 11.73 -8.58 -7.99
C VAL A 31 12.11 -7.11 -7.82
N ALA A 32 13.21 -6.66 -8.45
CA ALA A 32 13.67 -5.28 -8.34
C ALA A 32 12.68 -4.27 -8.95
N TYR A 33 11.89 -4.68 -9.95
CA TYR A 33 10.80 -3.86 -10.49
C TYR A 33 9.49 -4.03 -9.72
N GLY A 34 9.24 -5.23 -9.19
CA GLY A 34 8.03 -5.52 -8.43
C GLY A 34 7.93 -4.73 -7.12
N MET A 35 9.04 -4.61 -6.38
CA MET A 35 9.08 -3.88 -5.10
C MET A 35 8.68 -2.39 -5.20
N PRO A 36 9.29 -1.56 -6.06
CA PRO A 36 8.91 -0.15 -6.18
C PRO A 36 7.47 0.02 -6.68
N LEU A 37 6.99 -0.85 -7.57
CA LEU A 37 5.58 -0.88 -7.98
C LEU A 37 4.66 -1.20 -6.81
N GLY A 38 4.98 -2.21 -6.01
CA GLY A 38 4.20 -2.59 -4.84
C GLY A 38 4.15 -1.50 -3.78
N ALA A 39 5.27 -0.82 -3.53
CA ALA A 39 5.33 0.31 -2.60
C ALA A 39 4.44 1.46 -3.07
N LEU A 40 4.49 1.81 -4.37
CA LEU A 40 3.66 2.86 -4.96
C LEU A 40 2.18 2.51 -4.87
N LEU A 41 1.82 1.29 -5.29
CA LEU A 41 0.45 0.76 -5.19
C LEU A 41 -0.04 0.77 -3.75
N GLY A 42 0.81 0.37 -2.81
CA GLY A 42 0.43 0.27 -1.40
C GLY A 42 0.11 1.62 -0.78
N VAL A 43 0.89 2.65 -1.09
CA VAL A 43 0.60 4.03 -0.68
C VAL A 43 -0.71 4.52 -1.30
N ILE A 44 -0.95 4.26 -2.59
CA ILE A 44 -2.17 4.67 -3.29
C ILE A 44 -3.40 3.99 -2.68
N ILE A 45 -3.36 2.66 -2.52
CA ILE A 45 -4.46 1.88 -1.93
C ILE A 45 -4.72 2.36 -0.50
N GLY A 46 -3.66 2.53 0.31
CA GLY A 46 -3.80 2.98 1.69
C GLY A 46 -4.42 4.38 1.79
N ALA A 47 -4.03 5.29 0.91
CA ALA A 47 -4.60 6.64 0.85
C ALA A 47 -6.07 6.62 0.42
N ILE A 48 -6.43 5.82 -0.58
CA ILE A 48 -7.82 5.67 -1.05
C ILE A 48 -8.68 5.07 0.08
N LEU A 49 -8.21 3.99 0.71
CA LEU A 49 -8.96 3.30 1.75
C LEU A 49 -9.19 4.19 2.98
N SER A 50 -8.18 4.97 3.35
CA SER A 50 -8.30 5.92 4.46
C SER A 50 -9.20 7.12 4.14
N ARG A 51 -9.36 7.52 2.87
CA ARG A 51 -10.32 8.54 2.46
C ARG A 51 -11.73 7.98 2.42
N ALA A 52 -11.90 6.81 1.79
CA ALA A 52 -13.18 6.14 1.69
C ALA A 52 -13.81 5.84 3.06
N SER A 53 -13.00 5.57 4.10
CA SER A 53 -13.50 5.41 5.47
C SER A 53 -13.96 6.71 6.10
N ASN A 54 -13.34 7.84 5.76
CA ASN A 54 -13.68 9.15 6.32
C ASN A 54 -14.92 9.75 5.62
N ASP A 55 -15.15 9.41 4.35
CA ASP A 55 -16.32 9.86 3.59
C ASP A 55 -17.62 9.12 3.99
N GLN A 56 -17.54 8.12 4.88
CA GLN A 56 -18.67 7.35 5.41
C GLN A 56 -19.17 7.86 6.79
N GLN A 57 -18.62 8.97 7.30
CA GLN A 57 -19.03 9.61 8.57
C GLN A 57 -19.65 10.98 8.34
#